data_AF-A0A645BYP7-F1
#
_entry.id   AF-A0A645BYP7-F1
#
_cell.length_a   1.000
_cell.length_b   1.000
_cell.length_c   1.000
_cell.angle_alpha   90.00
_cell.angle_beta   90.00
_cell.angle_gamma   90.00
#
_symmetry.space_group_name_H-M   'P 1'
#
loop_
_entity.id
_entity.type
_entity.pdbx_description
1 polymer ?
#
loop_
_entity_poly.entity_id
_entity_poly.type
_entity_poly.pdbx_seq_one_letter_code
_entity_poly.pdbx_strand_id
1 'polypeptide(L)'
;MFKSLSGNKSPAEFIKELKELDTQSAINTLIKNDKLISYLDEKAINKNLIIVANEKDKVLEHTRGYGKGKKPEDYINEFENYIKENMNEIVALNVLCTKPKQMTRNDLKAIKAILDDNGFSEEYLKTAYKDMTNEEITADIIAFIRQKAIGSVLMSKEERVKKAMSKIKKEFKFTPLQEKWLQKIEKYMAKEVIIDKEVFEVGNFKREGGFQRYNTIFENNLDEVIEKLKEHMFSDNELA
;
A
#
# COMPACT_ATOMS: atom_id res chain seq x y z
N MET A 1 41.59 -13.54 42.06
CA MET A 1 40.27 -12.88 42.14
C MET A 1 39.14 -13.91 42.10
N PHE A 2 38.98 -14.72 41.04
CA PHE A 2 37.98 -15.80 40.99
C PHE A 2 37.96 -16.67 42.26
N LYS A 3 39.10 -17.30 42.61
CA LYS A 3 39.23 -18.13 43.84
C LYS A 3 38.80 -17.41 45.11
N SER A 4 39.01 -16.10 45.22
CA SER A 4 38.61 -15.32 46.40
C SER A 4 37.10 -15.08 46.46
N LEU A 5 36.43 -15.06 45.31
CA LEU A 5 34.99 -14.80 45.18
C LEU A 5 34.17 -16.10 45.14
N SER A 6 34.80 -17.25 44.86
CA SER A 6 34.19 -18.59 44.79
C SER A 6 34.47 -19.47 46.02
N GLY A 7 34.91 -18.88 47.14
CA GLY A 7 35.22 -19.64 48.37
C GLY A 7 36.44 -20.57 48.24
N ASN A 8 37.54 -20.07 47.67
CA ASN A 8 38.81 -20.76 47.38
C ASN A 8 38.77 -21.86 46.32
N LYS A 9 37.66 -22.02 45.60
CA LYS A 9 37.53 -23.00 44.52
C LYS A 9 38.11 -22.48 43.21
N SER A 10 38.80 -23.33 42.47
CA SER A 10 39.15 -23.07 41.08
C SER A 10 37.90 -23.09 40.18
N PRO A 11 37.96 -22.49 38.96
CA PRO A 11 36.84 -22.56 38.01
C PRO A 11 36.39 -23.99 37.69
N ALA A 12 37.34 -24.92 37.54
CA ALA A 12 37.03 -26.31 37.25
C ALA A 12 36.28 -27.00 38.41
N GLU A 13 36.70 -26.73 39.66
CA GLU A 13 36.05 -27.26 40.86
C GLU A 13 34.64 -26.67 41.05
N PHE A 14 34.48 -25.37 40.81
CA PHE A 14 33.18 -24.70 40.90
C PHE A 14 32.20 -25.19 39.82
N ILE A 15 32.68 -25.41 38.58
CA ILE A 15 31.87 -25.99 37.51
C ILE A 15 31.48 -27.44 37.84
N LYS A 16 32.40 -28.22 38.40
CA LYS A 16 32.12 -29.61 38.79
C LYS A 16 31.05 -29.67 39.88
N GLU A 17 31.16 -28.83 40.91
CA GLU A 17 30.16 -28.71 41.97
C GLU A 17 28.79 -28.34 41.42
N LEU A 18 28.70 -27.31 40.57
CA LEU A 18 27.42 -26.92 39.97
C LEU A 18 26.77 -28.03 39.12
N LYS A 19 27.58 -28.88 38.50
CA LYS A 19 27.10 -30.03 37.70
C LYS A 19 26.63 -31.21 38.55
N GLU A 20 27.10 -31.31 39.80
CA GLU A 20 26.72 -32.37 40.73
C GLU A 20 25.50 -32.00 41.59
N LEU A 21 25.14 -30.72 41.63
CA LEU A 21 23.95 -30.21 42.32
C LEU A 21 22.68 -30.37 41.49
N ASP A 22 21.53 -30.47 42.18
CA ASP A 22 20.22 -30.32 41.53
C ASP A 22 19.98 -28.86 41.08
N THR A 23 19.05 -28.66 40.16
CA THR A 23 18.76 -27.37 39.54
C THR A 23 18.48 -26.26 40.57
N GLN A 24 17.73 -26.55 41.64
CA GLN A 24 17.35 -25.55 42.63
C GLN A 24 18.55 -25.15 43.50
N SER A 25 19.36 -26.14 43.90
CA SER A 25 20.58 -25.92 44.67
C SER A 25 21.66 -25.19 43.86
N ALA A 26 21.76 -25.46 42.56
CA ALA A 26 22.66 -24.76 41.65
C ALA A 26 22.27 -23.27 41.51
N ILE A 27 20.97 -22.96 41.34
CA ILE A 27 20.46 -21.59 41.29
C ILE A 27 20.80 -20.84 42.58
N ASN A 28 20.52 -21.43 43.74
CA ASN A 28 20.84 -20.82 45.04
C ASN A 28 22.35 -20.57 45.21
N THR A 29 23.18 -21.48 44.71
CA THR A 29 24.63 -21.35 44.76
C THR A 29 25.12 -20.21 43.86
N LEU A 30 24.53 -20.03 42.67
CA LEU A 30 24.83 -18.91 41.78
C LEU A 30 24.43 -17.57 42.40
N ILE A 31 23.21 -17.47 42.94
CA ILE A 31 22.72 -16.26 43.63
C ILE A 31 23.61 -15.90 44.83
N LYS A 32 24.05 -16.90 45.61
CA LYS A 32 24.94 -16.67 46.75
C LYS A 32 26.32 -16.14 46.34
N ASN A 33 26.77 -16.48 45.12
CA ASN A 33 28.02 -16.01 44.54
C ASN A 33 27.79 -14.86 43.53
N ASP A 34 26.78 -14.01 43.74
CA ASP A 34 26.44 -12.88 42.86
C ASP A 34 27.65 -12.01 42.45
N LYS A 35 28.51 -11.66 43.42
CA LYS A 35 29.75 -10.90 43.15
C LYS A 35 30.73 -11.59 42.20
N LEU A 36 30.75 -12.92 42.20
CA LEU A 36 31.55 -13.71 41.25
C LEU A 36 30.97 -13.59 39.84
N ILE A 37 29.64 -13.63 39.72
CA ILE A 37 28.93 -13.47 38.44
C ILE A 37 29.15 -12.07 37.87
N SER A 38 28.96 -11.01 38.68
CA SER A 38 29.25 -9.64 38.24
C SER A 38 30.69 -9.46 37.79
N TYR A 39 31.66 -10.07 38.48
CA TYR A 39 33.07 -10.05 38.07
C TYR A 39 33.33 -10.75 36.72
N LEU A 40 32.60 -11.83 36.42
CA LEU A 40 32.70 -12.51 35.14
C LEU A 40 32.08 -11.67 34.01
N ASP A 41 30.96 -10.99 34.28
CA ASP A 41 30.29 -10.10 33.33
C ASP A 41 31.13 -8.85 33.02
N GLU A 42 31.80 -8.26 34.01
CA GLU A 42 32.63 -7.07 33.85
C GLU A 42 33.85 -7.29 32.94
N LYS A 43 34.36 -8.52 32.84
CA LYS A 43 35.61 -8.83 32.12
C LYS A 43 35.44 -9.40 30.72
N ALA A 44 34.21 -9.58 30.25
CA ALA A 44 33.97 -10.09 28.90
C ALA A 44 34.33 -9.08 27.78
N ILE A 45 34.49 -7.79 28.10
CA ILE A 45 34.72 -6.74 27.11
C ILE A 45 36.02 -6.00 27.43
N ASN A 46 37.14 -6.57 27.00
CA ASN A 46 38.37 -5.79 26.86
C ASN A 46 38.09 -4.69 25.82
N LYS A 47 38.16 -3.41 26.22
CA LYS A 47 37.94 -2.25 25.34
C LYS A 47 38.87 -2.21 24.11
N ASN A 48 39.98 -2.94 24.16
CA ASN A 48 40.96 -3.05 23.09
C ASN A 48 40.82 -4.36 22.28
N LEU A 49 39.80 -5.19 22.54
CA LEU A 49 39.55 -6.41 21.79
C LEU A 49 38.88 -6.03 20.46
N ILE A 50 39.66 -6.05 19.38
CA ILE A 50 39.13 -5.94 18.02
C ILE A 50 38.80 -7.36 17.56
N ILE A 51 37.51 -7.70 17.52
CA ILE A 51 37.05 -8.96 16.94
C ILE A 51 37.08 -8.81 15.42
N VAL A 52 38.06 -9.44 14.76
CA VAL A 52 38.16 -9.49 13.30
C VAL A 52 37.63 -10.83 12.83
N ALA A 53 36.47 -10.85 12.16
CA ALA A 53 35.99 -12.02 11.45
C ALA A 53 36.67 -12.08 10.08
N ASN A 54 37.48 -13.11 9.84
CA ASN A 54 38.17 -13.33 8.56
C ASN A 54 37.31 -14.11 7.54
N GLU A 55 36.03 -14.32 7.84
CA GLU A 55 35.13 -14.99 6.93
C GLU A 55 34.65 -14.04 5.85
N LYS A 56 34.48 -14.55 4.63
CA LYS A 56 33.90 -13.76 3.55
C LYS A 56 32.44 -13.50 3.86
N ASP A 57 32.03 -12.24 3.78
CA ASP A 57 30.63 -11.85 3.87
C ASP A 57 29.79 -12.67 2.89
N LYS A 58 28.65 -13.17 3.37
CA LYS A 58 27.63 -13.81 2.56
C LYS A 58 26.38 -12.96 2.61
N VAL A 59 25.85 -12.62 1.44
CA VAL A 59 24.52 -12.04 1.34
C VAL A 59 23.52 -13.10 1.78
N LEU A 60 22.91 -12.93 2.95
CA LEU A 60 21.90 -13.85 3.48
C LEU A 60 20.54 -13.60 2.81
N GLU A 61 20.17 -12.34 2.64
CA GLU A 61 18.89 -11.92 2.09
C GLU A 61 19.03 -10.53 1.45
N HIS A 62 18.21 -10.26 0.43
CA HIS A 62 18.02 -8.93 -0.13
C HIS A 62 16.52 -8.69 -0.28
N THR A 63 15.97 -7.84 0.57
CA THR A 63 14.56 -7.43 0.50
C THR A 63 14.44 -6.04 -0.10
N ARG A 64 13.38 -5.83 -0.88
CA ARG A 64 13.01 -4.50 -1.35
C ARG A 64 12.29 -3.78 -0.23
N GLY A 65 12.81 -2.63 0.18
CA GLY A 65 12.15 -1.75 1.12
C GLY A 65 11.16 -0.82 0.42
N TYR A 66 9.99 -0.63 1.02
CA TYR A 66 8.94 0.28 0.54
C TYR A 66 8.86 1.53 1.42
N GLY A 67 8.66 2.71 0.82
CA GLY A 67 8.66 3.99 1.54
C GLY A 67 9.96 4.21 2.30
N LYS A 68 9.91 4.15 3.64
CA LYS A 68 11.07 4.27 4.53
C LYS A 68 11.80 2.94 4.80
N GLY A 69 11.86 2.03 3.82
CA GLY A 69 12.56 0.75 3.93
C GLY A 69 11.75 -0.38 4.58
N LYS A 70 10.41 -0.35 4.46
CA LYS A 70 9.49 -1.28 5.14
C LYS A 70 9.22 -2.53 4.31
N LYS A 71 8.78 -3.59 4.99
CA LYS A 71 8.24 -4.80 4.33
C LYS A 71 6.95 -4.46 3.57
N PRO A 72 6.59 -5.23 2.53
CA PRO A 72 5.36 -5.00 1.77
C PRO A 72 4.11 -4.92 2.66
N GLU A 73 3.95 -5.85 3.59
CA GLU A 73 2.77 -5.95 4.46
C GLU A 73 2.65 -4.71 5.36
N ASP A 74 3.75 -4.32 6.00
CA ASP A 74 3.79 -3.14 6.87
C ASP A 74 3.46 -1.87 6.09
N TYR A 75 3.98 -1.75 4.86
CA TYR A 75 3.71 -0.62 4.00
C TYR A 75 2.23 -0.52 3.58
N ILE A 76 1.60 -1.65 3.22
CA ILE A 76 0.17 -1.68 2.88
C ILE A 76 -0.70 -1.40 4.11
N ASN A 77 -0.33 -1.90 5.28
CA ASN A 77 -1.05 -1.64 6.54
C ASN A 77 -0.98 -0.15 6.92
N GLU A 78 0.18 0.48 6.76
CA GLU A 78 0.32 1.91 6.99
C GLU A 78 -0.46 2.75 6.00
N PHE A 79 -0.46 2.37 4.73
CA PHE A 79 -1.31 3.01 3.73
C PHE A 79 -2.79 2.92 4.14
N GLU A 80 -3.25 1.74 4.57
CA GLU A 80 -4.63 1.56 5.03
C GLU A 80 -4.97 2.45 6.23
N ASN A 81 -4.10 2.49 7.24
CA ASN A 81 -4.28 3.34 8.42
C ASN A 81 -4.32 4.82 8.03
N TYR A 82 -3.38 5.25 7.17
CA TYR A 82 -3.33 6.63 6.68
C TYR A 82 -4.64 7.02 5.98
N ILE A 83 -5.15 6.16 5.08
CA ILE A 83 -6.42 6.43 4.39
C ILE A 83 -7.58 6.53 5.39
N LYS A 84 -7.68 5.62 6.36
CA LYS A 84 -8.77 5.61 7.35
C LYS A 84 -8.75 6.84 8.26
N GLU A 85 -7.57 7.25 8.70
CA GLU A 85 -7.39 8.42 9.58
C GLU A 85 -7.69 9.73 8.83
N ASN A 86 -7.29 9.83 7.55
CA ASN A 86 -7.34 11.08 6.81
C ASN A 86 -8.56 11.23 5.88
N MET A 87 -9.41 10.19 5.75
CA MET A 87 -10.57 10.21 4.84
C MET A 87 -11.54 11.38 5.11
N ASN A 88 -11.70 11.79 6.37
CA ASN A 88 -12.59 12.88 6.75
C ASN A 88 -11.88 14.25 6.76
N GLU A 89 -10.55 14.27 6.85
CA GLU A 89 -9.75 15.50 6.92
C GLU A 89 -9.40 16.01 5.52
N ILE A 90 -9.13 15.11 4.58
CA ILE A 90 -8.76 15.45 3.21
C ILE A 90 -10.01 15.42 2.32
N VAL A 91 -10.43 16.61 1.87
CA VAL A 91 -11.61 16.79 1.01
C VAL A 91 -11.58 15.88 -0.22
N ALA A 92 -10.45 15.79 -0.91
CA ALA A 92 -10.35 14.97 -2.12
C ALA A 92 -10.50 13.46 -1.83
N LEU A 93 -9.96 12.97 -0.70
CA LEU A 93 -10.16 11.57 -0.27
C LEU A 93 -11.63 11.32 0.10
N ASN A 94 -12.26 12.26 0.81
CA ASN A 94 -13.68 12.18 1.16
C ASN A 94 -14.56 12.08 -0.09
N VAL A 95 -14.34 12.94 -1.09
CA VAL A 95 -15.05 12.90 -2.38
C VAL A 95 -14.84 11.57 -3.07
N LEU A 96 -13.62 11.03 -3.08
CA LEU A 96 -13.34 9.75 -3.72
C LEU A 96 -14.08 8.57 -3.05
N CYS A 97 -14.25 8.61 -1.74
CA CYS A 97 -14.93 7.54 -1.01
C CYS A 97 -16.45 7.66 -1.13
N THR A 98 -17.00 8.86 -0.93
CA THR A 98 -18.45 9.09 -0.80
C THR A 98 -19.15 9.48 -2.10
N LYS A 99 -18.47 10.23 -2.98
CA LYS A 99 -19.03 10.78 -4.22
C LYS A 99 -18.04 10.65 -5.39
N PRO A 100 -17.53 9.44 -5.70
CA PRO A 100 -16.49 9.24 -6.70
C PRO A 100 -16.89 9.74 -8.10
N LYS A 101 -18.19 9.76 -8.42
CA LYS A 101 -18.69 10.32 -9.69
C LYS A 101 -18.51 11.83 -9.83
N GLN A 102 -18.32 12.55 -8.73
CA GLN A 102 -18.06 14.00 -8.72
C GLN A 102 -16.56 14.32 -8.72
N MET A 103 -15.70 13.31 -8.66
CA MET A 103 -14.26 13.49 -8.62
C MET A 103 -13.76 14.20 -9.88
N THR A 104 -12.97 15.24 -9.68
CA THR A 104 -12.33 16.01 -10.74
C THR A 104 -10.88 15.57 -10.94
N ARG A 105 -10.26 16.03 -12.04
CA ARG A 105 -8.83 15.82 -12.26
C ARG A 105 -7.96 16.49 -11.20
N ASN A 106 -8.41 17.64 -10.70
CA ASN A 106 -7.71 18.37 -9.64
C ASN A 106 -7.74 17.59 -8.34
N ASP A 107 -8.87 16.96 -8.01
CA ASP A 107 -8.98 16.08 -6.83
C ASP A 107 -8.01 14.91 -6.94
N LEU A 108 -8.01 14.20 -8.07
CA LEU A 108 -7.10 13.07 -8.28
C LEU A 108 -5.63 13.49 -8.22
N LYS A 109 -5.28 14.66 -8.77
CA LYS A 109 -3.92 15.21 -8.70
C LYS A 109 -3.53 15.56 -7.26
N ALA A 110 -4.43 16.17 -6.49
CA ALA A 110 -4.21 16.48 -5.09
C ALA A 110 -4.02 15.21 -4.25
N ILE A 111 -4.84 14.18 -4.48
CA ILE A 111 -4.69 12.87 -3.82
C ILE A 111 -3.31 12.28 -4.11
N LYS A 112 -2.89 12.23 -5.38
CA LYS A 112 -1.57 11.69 -5.75
C LYS A 112 -0.45 12.45 -5.07
N ALA A 113 -0.48 13.79 -5.11
CA ALA A 113 0.54 14.61 -4.47
C ALA A 113 0.62 14.36 -2.95
N ILE A 114 -0.52 14.34 -2.25
CA ILE A 114 -0.56 14.09 -0.81
C ILE A 114 -0.04 12.69 -0.47
N LEU A 115 -0.42 11.69 -1.26
CA LEU A 115 0.05 10.32 -1.04
C LEU A 115 1.54 10.20 -1.31
N ASP A 116 2.03 10.76 -2.40
CA ASP A 116 3.47 10.78 -2.73
C ASP A 116 4.28 11.48 -1.63
N ASP A 117 3.83 12.62 -1.12
CA ASP A 117 4.47 13.36 -0.02
C ASP A 117 4.54 12.53 1.28
N ASN A 118 3.58 11.64 1.51
CA ASN A 118 3.56 10.72 2.64
C ASN A 118 4.26 9.37 2.35
N GLY A 119 4.85 9.21 1.15
CA GLY A 119 5.59 8.02 0.74
C GLY A 119 4.73 6.89 0.16
N PHE A 120 3.48 7.17 -0.22
CA PHE A 120 2.49 6.25 -0.78
C PHE A 120 2.34 6.38 -2.31
N SER A 121 3.40 6.15 -3.06
CA SER A 121 3.32 6.24 -4.53
C SER A 121 2.54 5.07 -5.15
N GLU A 122 1.83 5.35 -6.25
CA GLU A 122 1.03 4.33 -6.96
C GLU A 122 1.90 3.14 -7.42
N GLU A 123 3.15 3.40 -7.84
CA GLU A 123 4.08 2.36 -8.26
C GLU A 123 4.53 1.47 -7.09
N TYR A 124 4.79 2.07 -5.91
CA TYR A 124 5.15 1.32 -4.72
C TYR A 124 3.98 0.51 -4.19
N LEU A 125 2.76 1.04 -4.21
CA LEU A 125 1.56 0.29 -3.83
C LEU A 125 1.37 -0.93 -4.74
N LYS A 126 1.43 -0.76 -6.07
CA LYS A 126 1.33 -1.88 -7.02
C LYS A 126 2.38 -2.96 -6.75
N THR A 127 3.63 -2.54 -6.56
CA THR A 127 4.74 -3.49 -6.34
C THR A 127 4.65 -4.17 -4.97
N ALA A 128 4.34 -3.43 -3.91
CA ALA A 128 4.18 -3.99 -2.57
C ALA A 128 3.03 -5.00 -2.52
N TYR A 129 1.89 -4.70 -3.14
CA TYR A 129 0.81 -5.66 -3.24
C TYR A 129 1.21 -6.91 -4.04
N LYS A 130 1.90 -6.73 -5.18
CA LYS A 130 2.40 -7.86 -5.98
C LYS A 130 3.34 -8.74 -5.16
N ASP A 131 4.25 -8.16 -4.40
CA ASP A 131 5.19 -8.89 -3.56
C ASP A 131 4.47 -9.60 -2.39
N MET A 132 3.41 -8.99 -1.85
CA MET A 132 2.60 -9.55 -0.76
C MET A 132 1.70 -10.72 -1.22
N THR A 133 1.05 -10.61 -2.38
CA THR A 133 0.06 -11.59 -2.86
C THR A 133 0.58 -12.55 -3.92
N ASN A 134 1.76 -12.28 -4.50
CA ASN A 134 2.29 -12.95 -5.69
C ASN A 134 1.38 -12.85 -6.94
N GLU A 135 0.48 -11.86 -6.98
CA GLU A 135 -0.42 -11.63 -8.11
C GLU A 135 -0.08 -10.33 -8.84
N GLU A 136 -0.29 -10.29 -10.16
CA GLU A 136 -0.09 -9.07 -10.93
C GLU A 136 -1.22 -8.07 -10.67
N ILE A 137 -0.88 -6.94 -10.05
CA ILE A 137 -1.86 -5.92 -9.69
C ILE A 137 -2.04 -4.94 -10.86
N THR A 138 -3.23 -4.94 -11.45
CA THR A 138 -3.65 -4.00 -12.51
C THR A 138 -4.53 -2.86 -11.99
N ALA A 139 -4.78 -2.82 -10.68
CA ALA A 139 -5.55 -1.80 -10.00
C ALA A 139 -4.82 -0.45 -9.99
N ASP A 140 -5.58 0.65 -10.07
CA ASP A 140 -5.04 2.01 -9.95
C ASP A 140 -5.16 2.54 -8.52
N ILE A 141 -4.60 3.73 -8.27
CA ILE A 141 -4.64 4.37 -6.95
C ILE A 141 -6.06 4.53 -6.40
N ILE A 142 -7.04 4.76 -7.29
CA ILE A 142 -8.45 4.92 -6.90
C ILE A 142 -9.00 3.61 -6.36
N ALA A 143 -8.71 2.50 -7.03
CA ALA A 143 -9.14 1.18 -6.60
C ALA A 143 -8.49 0.80 -5.25
N PHE A 144 -7.20 1.10 -5.05
CA PHE A 144 -6.54 0.87 -3.75
C PHE A 144 -7.17 1.67 -2.62
N ILE A 145 -7.37 2.98 -2.81
CA ILE A 145 -7.96 3.84 -1.77
C ILE A 145 -9.36 3.35 -1.42
N ARG A 146 -10.22 3.10 -2.41
CA ARG A 146 -11.60 2.65 -2.15
C ARG A 146 -11.64 1.27 -1.49
N GLN A 147 -10.75 0.35 -1.87
CA GLN A 147 -10.64 -0.94 -1.18
C GLN A 147 -10.32 -0.75 0.31
N LYS A 148 -9.36 0.11 0.64
CA LYS A 148 -8.92 0.33 2.02
C LYS A 148 -9.85 1.20 2.85
N ALA A 149 -10.54 2.15 2.22
CA ALA A 149 -11.47 3.04 2.89
C ALA A 149 -12.84 2.39 3.16
N ILE A 150 -13.40 1.71 2.14
CA ILE A 150 -14.81 1.25 2.14
C ILE A 150 -14.98 -0.21 1.72
N GLY A 151 -13.89 -0.99 1.62
CA GLY A 151 -13.96 -2.41 1.28
C GLY A 151 -14.40 -2.70 -0.16
N SER A 152 -14.28 -1.75 -1.09
CA SER A 152 -14.70 -2.00 -2.47
C SER A 152 -13.86 -3.09 -3.14
N VAL A 153 -14.45 -3.82 -4.08
CA VAL A 153 -13.73 -4.83 -4.88
C VAL A 153 -12.54 -4.18 -5.61
N LEU A 154 -11.35 -4.77 -5.44
CA LEU A 154 -10.15 -4.35 -6.16
C LEU A 154 -10.28 -4.79 -7.63
N MET A 155 -10.51 -3.82 -8.52
CA MET A 155 -10.67 -4.06 -9.96
C MET A 155 -9.79 -3.11 -10.74
N SER A 156 -9.36 -3.56 -11.92
CA SER A 156 -8.59 -2.71 -12.81
C SER A 156 -9.44 -1.55 -13.33
N LYS A 157 -8.76 -0.51 -13.79
CA LYS A 157 -9.42 0.62 -14.45
C LYS A 157 -10.12 0.18 -15.73
N GLU A 158 -9.47 -0.63 -16.57
CA GLU A 158 -10.09 -1.11 -17.81
C GLU A 158 -11.34 -1.95 -17.53
N GLU A 159 -11.32 -2.77 -16.49
CA GLU A 159 -12.48 -3.58 -16.08
C GLU A 159 -13.65 -2.72 -15.63
N ARG A 160 -13.41 -1.70 -14.79
CA ARG A 160 -14.44 -0.75 -14.35
C ARG A 160 -15.08 -0.02 -15.53
N VAL A 161 -14.26 0.47 -16.45
CA VAL A 161 -14.72 1.17 -17.66
C VAL A 161 -15.54 0.23 -18.55
N LYS A 162 -15.07 -1.01 -18.80
CA LYS A 162 -15.80 -2.00 -19.60
C LYS A 162 -17.14 -2.38 -18.97
N LYS A 163 -17.18 -2.58 -17.65
CA LYS A 163 -18.43 -2.85 -16.92
C LYS A 163 -19.41 -1.68 -17.06
N ALA A 164 -18.95 -0.46 -16.86
CA ALA A 164 -19.78 0.74 -17.02
C ALA A 164 -20.33 0.89 -18.44
N MET A 165 -19.47 0.67 -19.45
CA MET A 165 -19.87 0.68 -20.87
C MET A 165 -20.88 -0.42 -21.20
N SER A 166 -20.75 -1.60 -20.60
CA SER A 166 -21.72 -2.69 -20.79
C SER A 166 -23.09 -2.34 -20.19
N LYS A 167 -23.12 -1.72 -19.01
CA LYS A 167 -24.36 -1.28 -18.36
C LYS A 167 -25.07 -0.18 -19.16
N ILE A 168 -24.33 0.85 -19.57
CA ILE A 168 -24.95 1.98 -20.29
C ILE A 168 -25.52 1.58 -21.66
N LYS A 169 -24.86 0.65 -22.37
CA LYS A 169 -25.36 0.08 -23.63
C LYS A 169 -26.63 -0.76 -23.48
N LYS A 170 -26.96 -1.20 -22.26
CA LYS A 170 -28.23 -1.90 -21.95
C LYS A 170 -29.33 -0.93 -21.53
N GLU A 171 -28.95 0.17 -20.88
CA GLU A 171 -29.88 1.19 -20.39
C GLU A 171 -30.37 2.12 -21.52
N PHE A 172 -29.49 2.47 -22.45
CA PHE A 172 -29.79 3.36 -23.57
C PHE A 172 -29.72 2.63 -24.91
N LYS A 173 -30.53 3.07 -25.88
CA LYS A 173 -30.43 2.65 -27.28
C LYS A 173 -29.56 3.63 -28.04
N PHE A 174 -28.38 3.19 -28.46
CA PHE A 174 -27.45 4.01 -29.21
C PHE A 174 -27.57 3.77 -30.72
N THR A 175 -27.47 4.84 -31.50
CA THR A 175 -27.28 4.74 -32.95
C THR A 175 -25.87 4.25 -33.27
N PRO A 176 -25.62 3.69 -34.47
CA PRO A 176 -24.27 3.27 -34.87
C PRO A 176 -23.23 4.40 -34.81
N LEU A 177 -23.66 5.65 -34.97
CA LEU A 177 -22.79 6.80 -34.80
C LEU A 177 -22.45 7.01 -33.31
N GLN A 178 -23.45 7.06 -32.43
CA GLN A 178 -23.26 7.21 -30.97
C GLN A 178 -22.37 6.10 -30.40
N GLU A 179 -22.53 4.85 -30.86
CA GLU A 179 -21.67 3.73 -30.45
C GLU A 179 -20.20 3.95 -30.79
N LYS A 180 -19.89 4.49 -31.98
CA LYS A 180 -18.50 4.83 -32.36
C LYS A 180 -17.90 5.88 -31.44
N TRP A 181 -18.69 6.86 -31.00
CA TRP A 181 -18.22 7.86 -30.05
C TRP A 181 -18.06 7.28 -28.64
N LEU A 182 -18.96 6.42 -28.20
CA LEU A 182 -18.80 5.68 -26.94
C LEU A 182 -17.53 4.85 -26.93
N GLN A 183 -17.17 4.18 -28.02
CA GLN A 183 -15.89 3.46 -28.12
C GLN A 183 -14.67 4.39 -27.99
N LYS A 184 -14.76 5.64 -28.45
CA LYS A 184 -13.68 6.63 -28.25
C LYS A 184 -13.60 7.09 -26.80
N ILE A 185 -14.76 7.32 -26.18
CA ILE A 185 -14.85 7.64 -24.75
C ILE A 185 -14.29 6.47 -23.93
N GLU A 186 -14.63 5.23 -24.26
CA GLU A 186 -14.12 4.02 -23.61
C GLU A 186 -12.59 3.95 -23.67
N LYS A 187 -12.02 4.16 -24.85
CA LYS A 187 -10.56 4.18 -25.05
C LYS A 187 -9.88 5.32 -24.29
N TYR A 188 -10.53 6.48 -24.19
CA TYR A 188 -10.04 7.59 -23.40
C TYR A 188 -10.05 7.22 -21.92
N MET A 189 -11.16 6.68 -21.42
CA MET A 189 -11.36 6.35 -20.02
C MET A 189 -10.51 5.18 -19.52
N ALA A 190 -10.19 4.24 -20.42
CA ALA A 190 -9.21 3.21 -20.17
C ALA A 190 -7.79 3.77 -19.96
N LYS A 191 -7.51 5.02 -20.34
CA LYS A 191 -6.23 5.71 -20.06
C LYS A 191 -6.37 6.69 -18.92
N GLU A 192 -7.38 7.55 -18.97
CA GLU A 192 -7.65 8.63 -18.03
C GLU A 192 -8.94 8.36 -17.26
N VAL A 193 -8.90 8.23 -15.93
CA VAL A 193 -10.08 7.83 -15.16
C VAL A 193 -11.18 8.90 -15.18
N ILE A 194 -10.79 10.17 -15.19
CA ILE A 194 -11.73 11.30 -15.09
C ILE A 194 -12.11 11.78 -16.49
N ILE A 195 -13.40 11.71 -16.78
CA ILE A 195 -14.02 12.38 -17.92
C ILE A 195 -14.83 13.59 -17.44
N ASP A 196 -14.41 14.79 -17.81
CA ASP A 196 -15.12 16.04 -17.57
C ASP A 196 -15.50 16.70 -18.90
N LYS A 197 -16.25 17.80 -18.85
CA LYS A 197 -16.69 18.51 -20.04
C LYS A 197 -15.50 19.10 -20.80
N GLU A 198 -14.47 19.49 -20.07
CA GLU A 198 -13.24 20.09 -20.56
C GLU A 198 -12.40 19.11 -21.38
N VAL A 199 -12.51 17.78 -21.15
CA VAL A 199 -11.91 16.73 -22.01
C VAL A 199 -12.28 16.95 -23.47
N PHE A 200 -13.53 17.33 -23.73
CA PHE A 200 -14.03 17.44 -25.10
C PHE A 200 -13.44 18.65 -25.82
N GLU A 201 -12.91 19.64 -25.09
CA GLU A 201 -12.32 20.86 -25.62
C GLU A 201 -10.81 20.77 -25.88
N VAL A 202 -10.22 19.58 -25.72
CA VAL A 202 -8.79 19.32 -25.97
C VAL A 202 -8.56 18.13 -26.91
N GLY A 203 -7.35 18.08 -27.49
CA GLY A 203 -6.86 16.92 -28.24
C GLY A 203 -7.75 16.46 -29.41
N ASN A 204 -7.97 15.15 -29.50
CA ASN A 204 -8.76 14.54 -30.57
C ASN A 204 -10.24 14.94 -30.51
N PHE A 205 -10.82 15.04 -29.31
CA PHE A 205 -12.21 15.43 -29.13
C PHE A 205 -12.48 16.83 -29.71
N LYS A 206 -11.58 17.79 -29.44
CA LYS A 206 -11.69 19.14 -30.01
C LYS A 206 -11.61 19.15 -31.54
N ARG A 207 -10.63 18.43 -32.11
CA ARG A 207 -10.45 18.33 -33.58
C ARG A 207 -11.66 17.74 -34.28
N GLU A 208 -12.42 16.91 -33.58
CA GLU A 208 -13.61 16.28 -34.11
C GLU A 208 -14.88 17.13 -33.91
N GLY A 209 -14.80 18.29 -33.25
CA GLY A 209 -15.91 19.24 -33.11
C GLY A 209 -16.26 19.66 -31.68
N GLY A 210 -15.47 19.24 -30.69
CA GLY A 210 -15.63 19.67 -29.30
C GLY A 210 -16.87 19.12 -28.62
N PHE A 211 -17.17 19.62 -27.42
CA PHE A 211 -18.32 19.16 -26.65
C PHE A 211 -19.63 19.34 -27.42
N GLN A 212 -19.78 20.49 -28.11
CA GLN A 212 -21.02 20.84 -28.82
C GLN A 212 -21.42 19.79 -29.85
N ARG A 213 -20.48 19.36 -30.70
CA ARG A 213 -20.79 18.35 -31.72
C ARG A 213 -21.16 17.02 -31.09
N TYR A 214 -20.43 16.58 -30.07
CA TYR A 214 -20.76 15.35 -29.37
C TYR A 214 -22.17 15.46 -28.75
N ASN A 215 -22.47 16.57 -28.08
CA ASN A 215 -23.76 16.78 -27.46
C ASN A 215 -24.90 16.71 -28.49
N THR A 216 -24.75 17.34 -29.66
CA THR A 216 -25.72 17.22 -30.75
C THR A 216 -25.93 15.77 -31.21
N ILE A 217 -24.86 14.98 -31.31
CA ILE A 217 -24.94 13.57 -31.72
C ILE A 217 -25.67 12.71 -30.68
N PHE A 218 -25.55 13.07 -29.40
CA PHE A 218 -26.30 12.46 -28.30
C PHE A 218 -27.64 13.17 -28.04
N GLU A 219 -28.18 13.90 -29.01
CA GLU A 219 -29.50 14.56 -28.92
C GLU A 219 -29.62 15.51 -27.71
N ASN A 220 -28.52 16.19 -27.37
CA ASN A 220 -28.33 17.05 -26.21
C ASN A 220 -28.31 16.34 -24.84
N ASN A 221 -28.19 15.01 -24.82
CA ASN A 221 -28.15 14.20 -23.59
C ASN A 221 -26.73 13.68 -23.26
N LEU A 222 -25.66 14.29 -23.79
CA LEU A 222 -24.30 13.81 -23.53
C LEU A 222 -23.93 13.91 -22.05
N ASP A 223 -24.32 14.99 -21.38
CA ASP A 223 -24.05 15.19 -19.96
C ASP A 223 -24.68 14.06 -19.12
N GLU A 224 -25.93 13.69 -19.41
CA GLU A 224 -26.64 12.56 -18.75
C GLU A 224 -25.92 11.22 -19.00
N VAL A 225 -25.52 10.95 -20.24
CA VAL A 225 -24.78 9.73 -20.61
C VAL A 225 -23.44 9.67 -19.85
N ILE A 226 -22.73 10.78 -19.73
CA ILE A 226 -21.46 10.84 -18.97
C ILE A 226 -21.71 10.63 -17.47
N GLU A 227 -22.74 11.26 -16.89
CA GLU A 227 -23.08 11.09 -15.48
C GLU A 227 -23.43 9.63 -15.16
N LYS A 228 -24.26 9.00 -16.00
CA LYS A 228 -24.61 7.57 -15.88
C LYS A 228 -23.41 6.66 -16.00
N LEU A 229 -22.50 6.99 -16.91
CA LEU A 229 -21.28 6.22 -17.07
C LEU A 229 -20.41 6.31 -15.81
N LYS A 230 -20.23 7.51 -15.24
CA LYS A 230 -19.49 7.70 -13.99
C LYS A 230 -20.16 6.95 -12.83
N GLU A 231 -21.49 6.99 -12.75
CA GLU A 231 -22.26 6.22 -11.76
C GLU A 231 -21.94 4.72 -11.87
N HIS A 232 -22.05 4.14 -13.07
CA HIS A 232 -21.79 2.72 -13.30
C HIS A 232 -20.34 2.29 -13.08
N MET A 233 -19.37 3.20 -13.16
CA MET A 233 -17.95 2.89 -12.86
C MET A 233 -17.69 2.63 -11.38
N PHE A 234 -18.49 3.23 -10.51
CA PHE A 234 -18.29 3.19 -9.06
C PHE A 234 -19.46 2.51 -8.31
N SER A 235 -20.50 2.06 -9.03
CA SER A 235 -21.72 1.49 -8.47
C SER A 235 -21.55 0.10 -7.83
N ASP A 236 -20.44 -0.60 -8.07
CA ASP A 236 -20.32 -2.01 -7.67
C ASP A 236 -19.78 -2.16 -6.23
N ASN A 237 -20.72 -2.51 -5.35
CA ASN A 237 -20.63 -3.19 -4.05
C ASN A 237 -19.58 -2.65 -3.06
N GLU A 238 -19.99 -1.60 -2.34
CA GLU A 238 -19.67 -1.46 -0.91
C GLU A 238 -20.06 -2.77 -0.22
N LEU A 239 -19.09 -3.49 0.35
CA LEU A 239 -19.40 -4.60 1.25
C LEU A 239 -20.21 -4.00 2.41
N ALA A 240 -21.48 -4.40 2.49
CA ALA A 240 -22.28 -4.27 3.71
C ALA A 240 -21.63 -5.05 4.86
#